data_AF-A0A1J8RG02-F1
#
_entry.id   AF-A0A1J8RG02-F1
#
_cell.length_a   1.000
_cell.length_b   1.000
_cell.length_c   1.000
_cell.angle_alpha   90.00
_cell.angle_beta   90.00
_cell.angle_gamma   90.00
#
_symmetry.space_group_name_H-M   'P 1'
#
loop_
_entity.id
_entity.type
_entity.pdbx_description
1 polymer ?
#
loop_
_entity_poly.entity_id
_entity_poly.type
_entity_poly.pdbx_seq_one_letter_code
_entity_poly.pdbx_strand_id
1 'polypeptide(L)' 'MLNYGYLSLEVINGTNLPVPSERTPAGFYVIVSTPHGQWNTAVKLAMIDHSVPWNETLIIRAHPFP' A
#
# COMPACT_ATOMS: atom_id res chain seq x y z
N MET A 1 -18.58 4.39 25.83
CA MET A 1 -17.40 3.75 25.22
C MET A 1 -17.32 4.23 23.77
N LEU A 2 -16.30 5.01 23.42
CA LEU A 2 -16.13 5.48 22.04
C LEU A 2 -15.67 4.27 21.20
N ASN A 3 -16.50 3.87 20.25
CA ASN A 3 -16.17 2.82 19.30
C ASN A 3 -15.31 3.48 18.21
N TYR A 4 -13.99 3.45 18.40
CA TYR A 4 -13.06 3.92 17.38
C TYR A 4 -13.11 2.94 16.21
N GLY A 5 -13.83 3.33 15.15
CA GLY A 5 -13.90 2.53 13.93
C GLY A 5 -12.51 2.26 13.36
N TYR A 6 -12.37 1.15 12.64
CA TYR A 6 -11.19 0.87 11.85
C TYR A 6 -11.59 0.66 10.39
N LEU A 7 -10.74 1.14 9.48
CA LEU A 7 -10.81 0.83 8.07
C LEU A 7 -9.81 -0.29 7.79
N SER A 8 -10.29 -1.36 7.16
CA SER A 8 -9.42 -2.40 6.60
C SER A 8 -9.32 -2.17 5.10
N LEU A 9 -8.10 -1.94 4.62
CA LEU A 9 -7.83 -1.70 3.20
C LEU A 9 -7.02 -2.86 2.65
N GLU A 10 -7.61 -3.59 1.72
CA GLU A 10 -6.92 -4.65 0.98
C GLU A 10 -6.23 -4.06 -0.26
N VAL A 11 -4.89 -4.10 -0.25
CA VAL A 11 -4.06 -3.71 -1.39
C VAL A 11 -3.76 -4.98 -2.19
N ILE A 12 -4.53 -5.19 -3.24
CA ILE A 12 -4.48 -6.41 -4.06
C ILE A 12 -3.26 -6.35 -4.99
N ASN A 13 -3.31 -5.49 -6.01
CA ASN A 13 -2.26 -5.38 -7.01
C ASN A 13 -2.20 -4.00 -7.69
N GLY A 14 -1.10 -3.77 -8.40
CA GLY A 14 -0.93 -2.70 -9.36
C GLY A 14 -0.56 -3.29 -10.71
N THR A 15 -1.06 -2.72 -11.80
CA THR A 15 -0.85 -3.19 -13.18
C THR A 15 -0.41 -2.05 -14.07
N ASN A 16 0.27 -2.35 -15.18
CA ASN A 16 0.81 -1.35 -16.11
C ASN A 16 1.73 -0.33 -15.43
N LEU A 17 2.49 -0.77 -14.42
CA LEU A 17 3.40 0.12 -13.70
C LEU A 17 4.58 0.47 -14.61
N PRO A 18 4.94 1.76 -14.74
CA PRO A 18 6.08 2.16 -15.56
C PRO A 18 7.37 1.67 -14.88
N VAL A 19 8.01 0.67 -15.48
CA VAL A 19 9.35 0.21 -15.08
C VAL A 19 10.36 0.83 -16.03
N PRO A 20 11.18 1.79 -15.58
CA PRO A 20 12.27 2.30 -16.40
C PRO A 20 13.21 1.14 -16.76
N SER A 21 13.55 1.00 -18.05
CA SER A 21 14.33 -0.13 -18.60
C SER A 21 15.64 -0.40 -17.85
N GLU A 22 16.28 0.64 -17.32
CA GLU A 22 17.54 0.56 -16.58
C GLU A 22 17.40 0.14 -15.11
N ARG A 23 16.17 0.03 -14.58
CA ARG A 23 15.90 -0.28 -13.17
C ARG A 23 15.18 -1.61 -12.99
N THR A 24 15.42 -2.58 -13.87
CA THR A 24 14.83 -3.92 -13.74
C THR A 24 15.72 -4.82 -12.86
N PRO A 25 15.22 -5.39 -11.75
CA PRO A 25 13.85 -5.30 -11.23
C PRO A 25 13.59 -4.04 -10.39
N ALA A 26 12.41 -3.42 -10.58
CA ALA A 26 11.98 -2.23 -9.84
C ALA A 26 11.10 -2.62 -8.65
N GLY A 27 11.40 -2.07 -7.48
CA GLY A 27 10.59 -2.23 -6.27
C GLY A 27 9.50 -1.18 -6.16
N PHE A 28 8.29 -1.61 -5.82
CA PHE A 28 7.12 -0.77 -5.62
C PHE A 28 6.49 -1.00 -4.24
N TYR A 29 5.93 0.06 -3.68
CA TYR A 29 5.11 0.03 -2.47
C TYR A 29 4.01 1.07 -2.60
N VAL A 30 2.91 0.86 -1.88
CA VAL A 30 1.79 1.81 -1.82
C VAL A 30 1.87 2.55 -0.49
N ILE A 31 1.77 3.87 -0.52
CA ILE A 31 1.58 4.71 0.67
C ILE A 31 0.11 5.13 0.71
N VAL A 32 -0.53 4.90 1.85
CA VAL A 32 -1.85 5.41 2.17
C VAL A 32 -1.70 6.46 3.25
N SER A 33 -2.11 7.68 2.95
CA SER A 33 -2.04 8.83 3.86
C SER A 33 -3.42 9.28 4.29
N THR A 34 -3.56 9.59 5.58
CA THR A 34 -4.72 10.28 6.14
C THR A 34 -4.23 11.50 6.92
N PRO A 35 -5.11 12.43 7.34
CA PRO A 35 -4.72 13.50 8.27
C PRO A 35 -4.10 13.02 9.59
N HIS A 36 -4.26 11.72 9.94
CA HIS A 36 -3.84 11.16 11.21
C HIS A 36 -2.62 10.23 11.13
N GLY A 37 -2.08 9.99 9.94
CA GLY A 37 -0.94 9.08 9.79
C GLY A 37 -0.78 8.52 8.38
N GLN A 38 0.26 7.71 8.24
CA GLN A 38 0.61 7.03 7.01
C GLN A 38 0.83 5.54 7.27
N TRP A 39 0.44 4.73 6.30
CA TRP A 39 0.65 3.30 6.26
C TRP A 39 1.22 2.94 4.90
N ASN A 40 2.10 1.96 4.87
CA ASN A 40 2.68 1.48 3.63
C ASN A 40 2.63 -0.04 3.57
N THR A 41 2.52 -0.55 2.35
CA THR A 41 2.75 -1.98 2.10
C THR A 41 4.23 -2.32 2.20
N ALA A 42 4.55 -3.61 2.21
CA ALA A 42 5.88 -4.08 1.89
C ALA A 42 6.30 -3.63 0.47
N VAL A 43 7.61 -3.44 0.28
CA VAL A 43 8.18 -3.27 -1.06
C VAL A 43 8.15 -4.61 -1.77
N LYS A 44 7.57 -4.66 -2.97
CA LYS A 44 7.56 -5.84 -3.84
C LYS A 44 8.10 -5.50 -5.22
N LEU A 45 8.79 -6.46 -5.81
CA LEU A 45 9.35 -6.31 -7.15
C LEU A 45 8.25 -6.43 -8.21
N ALA A 46 8.37 -5.63 -9.26
CA ALA A 46 7.55 -5.79 -10.45
C ALA A 46 7.83 -7.12 -11.15
N MET A 47 6.76 -7.76 -11.58
CA MET A 47 6.81 -8.91 -12.48
C MET A 47 7.13 -8.47 -13.92
N ILE A 48 7.40 -9.44 -14.79
CA ILE A 48 7.69 -9.24 -16.21
C ILE A 48 6.53 -8.55 -16.94
N ASP A 49 5.29 -8.81 -16.52
CA ASP A 49 4.08 -8.16 -17.07
C ASP A 49 3.81 -6.76 -16.48
N HIS A 50 4.78 -6.21 -15.75
CA HIS A 50 4.70 -4.92 -15.06
C HIS A 50 3.57 -4.85 -14.00
N SER A 51 3.21 -6.01 -13.43
CA SER A 51 2.32 -6.09 -12.27
C SER A 51 3.08 -6.25 -10.96
N VAL A 52 2.46 -5.82 -9.86
CA VAL A 52 2.97 -6.04 -8.49
C VAL A 52 1.80 -6.51 -7.62
N PRO A 53 1.81 -7.76 -7.10
CA PRO A 53 0.76 -8.24 -6.21
C PRO A 53 1.16 -8.04 -4.75
N TRP A 54 0.55 -7.07 -4.07
CA TRP A 54 0.76 -6.89 -2.64
C TRP A 54 0.00 -7.94 -1.83
N ASN A 55 -1.26 -8.19 -2.15
CA ASN A 55 -2.15 -9.07 -1.37
C ASN A 55 -2.00 -8.82 0.15
N GLU A 56 -1.99 -7.54 0.52
CA GLU A 56 -1.68 -7.07 1.86
C GLU A 56 -2.87 -6.29 2.41
N THR A 57 -3.20 -6.49 3.69
CA THR A 57 -4.25 -5.74 4.37
C THR A 57 -3.64 -4.70 5.30
N LEU A 58 -3.92 -3.43 5.04
CA LEU A 58 -3.56 -2.33 5.93
C LEU A 58 -4.73 -2.05 6.89
N ILE A 59 -4.43 -1.99 8.18
CA ILE A 59 -5.41 -1.66 9.22
C ILE A 59 -5.21 -0.22 9.67
N ILE A 60 -6.16 0.64 9.31
CA ILE A 60 -6.16 2.07 9.65
C ILE A 60 -7.13 2.26 10.81
N ARG A 61 -6.59 2.51 12.00
CA ARG A 61 -7.40 2.77 13.20
C ARG A 61 -7.70 4.26 13.29
N ALA A 62 -8.96 4.62 13.53
CA ALA A 62 -9.29 5.98 13.95
C ALA A 62 -8.61 6.23 15.29
N HIS A 63 -7.53 7.03 15.31
CA HIS A 63 -7.05 7.55 16.57
C HIS A 63 -7.95 8.72 16.96
N PRO A 64 -8.47 8.77 18.20
CA PRO A 64 -8.90 10.05 18.75
C PRO A 64 -7.70 10.98 18.72
N PHE A 65 -7.88 12.19 18.21
CA PHE A 65 -6.95 13.27 18.51
C PHE A 65 -6.84 13.42 20.04
N PRO A 66 -5.64 13.58 20.61
CA PRO A 66 -5.50 14.16 21.94
C PRO A 66 -5.97 15.62 21.96
#